data_AF-A0A168LT83-F1
#
_entry.id   AF-A0A168LT83-F1
#
_cell.length_a   1.000
_cell.length_b   1.000
_cell.length_c   1.000
_cell.angle_alpha   90.00
_cell.angle_beta   90.00
_cell.angle_gamma   90.00
#
_symmetry.space_group_name_H-M   'P 1'
#
loop_
_entity.id
_entity.type
_entity.pdbx_description
1 polymer ?
#
loop_
_entity_poly.entity_id
_entity_poly.type
_entity_poly.pdbx_seq_one_letter_code
_entity_poly.pdbx_strand_id
1 'polypeptide(L)'
;RDPRGRKKKRHKHPFAPKHPMSAYLYYLASVYPQVSLNFPGSTVGPISKSISKTWHAMSPEERLPWKQKADSDKARYAREMQVYMA
;
A
#
# COMPACT_ATOMS: atom_id res chain seq x y z
N ARG A 1 -2.78 11.93 -24.21
CA ARG A 1 -2.90 11.73 -22.75
C ARG A 1 -3.73 10.47 -22.53
N ASP A 2 -3.28 9.45 -21.79
CA ASP A 2 -4.14 8.30 -21.46
C ASP A 2 -5.43 8.85 -20.81
N PRO A 3 -6.64 8.42 -21.24
CA PRO A 3 -7.90 8.98 -20.76
C PRO A 3 -8.12 8.80 -19.25
N ARG A 4 -7.32 7.96 -18.58
CA ARG A 4 -7.35 7.71 -17.13
C ARG A 4 -6.28 8.49 -16.36
N GLY A 5 -5.49 9.34 -17.02
CA GLY A 5 -4.48 10.19 -16.36
C GLY A 5 -3.32 9.43 -15.70
N ARG A 6 -3.15 8.12 -15.98
CA ARG A 6 -2.06 7.32 -15.40
C ARG A 6 -0.70 7.82 -15.93
N LYS A 7 0.15 8.31 -15.03
CA LYS A 7 1.56 8.59 -15.34
C LYS A 7 2.25 7.28 -15.74
N LYS A 8 3.03 7.29 -16.83
CA LYS A 8 3.88 6.14 -17.22
C LYS A 8 4.78 5.78 -16.04
N LYS A 9 4.82 4.50 -15.65
CA LYS A 9 5.78 4.01 -14.65
C LYS A 9 7.18 4.30 -15.17
N ARG A 10 7.91 5.19 -14.51
CA ARG A 10 9.33 5.45 -14.83
C ARG A 10 10.11 4.16 -14.52
N HIS A 11 10.96 3.72 -15.45
CA HIS A 11 11.90 2.64 -15.17
C HIS A 11 12.80 3.09 -14.02
N LYS A 12 12.77 2.34 -12.92
CA LYS A 12 13.65 2.56 -11.76
C LYS A 12 14.84 1.62 -11.90
N HIS A 13 16.00 2.07 -11.43
CA HIS A 13 17.19 1.24 -11.42
C HIS A 13 16.91 -0.05 -10.63
N PRO A 14 17.41 -1.23 -11.07
CA PRO A 14 17.14 -2.50 -10.40
C PRO A 14 17.56 -2.52 -8.92
N PHE A 15 18.59 -1.74 -8.57
CA PHE A 15 19.11 -1.63 -7.21
C PHE A 15 18.50 -0.46 -6.40
N ALA A 16 17.56 0.29 -6.97
CA ALA A 16 16.92 1.38 -6.25
C ALA A 16 16.01 0.82 -5.13
N PRO A 17 16.08 1.36 -3.91
CA PRO A 17 15.22 0.96 -2.82
C PRO A 17 13.74 1.02 -3.19
N LYS A 18 12.97 0.03 -2.75
CA LYS A 18 11.53 -0.02 -3.01
C LYS A 18 10.82 1.07 -2.22
N HIS A 19 9.92 1.80 -2.87
CA HIS A 19 9.16 2.86 -2.19
C HIS A 19 8.43 2.36 -0.95
N PRO A 20 8.34 3.19 0.08
CA PRO A 20 7.69 2.79 1.31
C PRO A 20 6.18 2.63 1.09
N MET A 21 5.60 1.64 1.75
CA MET A 21 4.16 1.40 1.74
C MET A 21 3.45 2.34 2.72
N SER A 22 2.26 2.82 2.34
CA SER A 22 1.42 3.61 3.23
C SER A 22 0.65 2.70 4.21
N ALA A 23 0.13 3.29 5.29
CA ALA A 23 -0.66 2.59 6.29
C ALA A 23 -1.85 1.83 5.65
N TYR A 24 -2.51 2.46 4.68
CA TYR A 24 -3.59 1.84 3.92
C TYR A 24 -3.12 0.62 3.11
N LEU A 25 -1.94 0.66 2.50
CA LEU A 25 -1.42 -0.48 1.74
C LEU A 25 -1.08 -1.67 2.64
N TYR A 26 -0.59 -1.42 3.85
CA TYR A 26 -0.40 -2.49 4.85
C TYR A 26 -1.72 -3.11 5.27
N TYR A 27 -2.73 -2.29 5.54
CA TYR A 27 -4.06 -2.75 5.89
C TYR A 27 -4.71 -3.54 4.73
N LEU A 28 -4.61 -3.02 3.51
CA LEU A 28 -5.08 -3.71 2.32
C LEU A 28 -4.39 -5.05 2.16
N ALA A 29 -3.07 -5.13 2.33
CA ALA A 29 -2.31 -6.38 2.21
C ALA A 29 -2.70 -7.42 3.27
N SER A 30 -3.10 -7.01 4.48
CA SER A 30 -3.54 -7.96 5.51
C SER A 30 -4.98 -8.42 5.32
N VAL A 31 -5.88 -7.53 4.88
CA VAL A 31 -7.32 -7.82 4.79
C VAL A 31 -7.68 -8.43 3.44
N TYR A 32 -6.99 -8.06 2.36
CA TYR A 32 -7.29 -8.54 1.02
C TYR A 32 -7.30 -10.06 0.88
N PRO A 33 -6.32 -10.83 1.41
CA PRO A 33 -6.36 -12.29 1.34
C PRO A 33 -7.59 -12.86 2.05
N GLN A 34 -7.93 -12.34 3.23
CA GLN A 34 -9.10 -12.81 3.98
C GLN A 34 -10.40 -12.53 3.25
N VAL A 35 -10.57 -11.32 2.70
CA VAL A 35 -11.76 -10.97 1.92
C VAL A 35 -11.80 -11.74 0.61
N SER A 36 -10.67 -11.93 -0.06
CA SER A 36 -10.60 -12.71 -1.30
C SER A 36 -10.96 -14.18 -1.10
N LEU A 37 -10.64 -14.76 0.06
CA LEU A 37 -11.05 -16.13 0.41
C LEU A 37 -12.56 -16.23 0.64
N ASN A 38 -13.18 -15.21 1.23
CA ASN A 38 -14.63 -15.16 1.45
C ASN A 38 -15.42 -14.88 0.16
N PHE A 39 -14.78 -14.31 -0.86
CA PHE A 39 -15.39 -14.01 -2.15
C PHE A 39 -14.65 -14.70 -3.32
N PRO A 40 -14.65 -16.04 -3.37
CA PRO A 40 -14.03 -16.76 -4.47
C PRO A 40 -14.72 -16.41 -5.79
N GLY A 41 -13.95 -15.95 -6.78
CA GLY A 41 -14.46 -15.55 -8.10
C GLY A 41 -14.88 -14.08 -8.24
N SER A 42 -14.81 -13.28 -7.18
CA SER A 42 -15.02 -11.82 -7.29
C SER A 42 -13.81 -11.11 -7.89
N THR A 43 -14.07 -10.10 -8.72
CA THR A 43 -13.03 -9.25 -9.30
C THR A 43 -12.33 -8.42 -8.20
N VAL A 44 -11.04 -8.16 -8.38
CA VAL A 44 -10.21 -7.31 -7.48
C VAL A 44 -10.84 -5.95 -7.16
N GLY A 45 -11.58 -5.38 -8.13
CA GLY A 45 -12.20 -4.05 -8.02
C GLY A 45 -13.22 -3.94 -6.86
N PRO A 46 -14.31 -4.74 -6.86
CA PRO A 46 -15.26 -4.80 -5.76
C PRO A 46 -14.63 -5.04 -4.38
N ILE A 47 -13.69 -5.99 -4.28
CA ILE A 47 -12.99 -6.30 -3.02
C ILE A 47 -12.22 -5.06 -2.52
N SER A 48 -11.43 -4.43 -3.39
CA SER A 48 -10.69 -3.23 -3.03
C SER A 48 -11.61 -2.06 -2.64
N LYS A 49 -12.79 -1.92 -3.27
CA LYS A 49 -13.78 -0.91 -2.88
C LYS A 49 -14.34 -1.17 -1.47
N SER A 50 -14.63 -2.42 -1.13
CA SER A 50 -15.09 -2.80 0.20
C SER A 50 -14.05 -2.46 1.27
N ILE A 51 -12.80 -2.88 1.07
CA ILE A 51 -11.70 -2.64 2.00
C ILE A 51 -11.44 -1.14 2.18
N SER A 52 -11.53 -0.35 1.11
CA SER A 52 -11.41 1.12 1.18
C SER A 52 -12.50 1.74 2.04
N LYS A 53 -13.76 1.30 1.91
CA LYS A 53 -14.87 1.77 2.76
C LYS A 53 -14.61 1.45 4.23
N THR A 54 -14.19 0.22 4.54
CA THR A 54 -13.87 -0.17 5.92
C THR A 54 -12.72 0.66 6.47
N TRP A 55 -11.65 0.86 5.68
CA TRP A 55 -10.54 1.71 6.09
C TRP A 55 -11.00 3.12 6.44
N HIS A 56 -11.85 3.74 5.62
CA HIS A 56 -12.39 5.09 5.88
C HIS A 56 -13.35 5.17 7.08
N ALA A 57 -14.01 4.06 7.42
CA ALA A 57 -14.86 3.95 8.61
C ALA A 57 -14.07 3.69 9.91
N MET A 58 -12.85 3.13 9.82
CA MET A 58 -12.02 2.84 11.01
C MET A 58 -11.65 4.09 11.79
N SER A 59 -11.57 3.93 13.11
CA SER A 59 -11.14 4.96 14.04
C SER A 59 -9.63 5.27 13.89
N PRO A 60 -9.16 6.43 14.40
CA PRO A 60 -7.73 6.75 14.42
C PRO A 60 -6.90 5.71 15.18
N GLU A 61 -7.49 5.09 16.21
CA GLU A 61 -6.86 4.08 17.06
C GLU A 61 -6.67 2.76 16.32
N GLU A 62 -7.69 2.31 15.58
CA GLU A 62 -7.59 1.11 14.73
C GLU A 62 -6.59 1.31 13.59
N ARG A 63 -6.43 2.55 13.11
CA ARG A 63 -5.44 2.92 12.10
C ARG A 63 -4.03 3.09 12.67
N LEU A 64 -3.87 3.27 13.98
CA LEU A 64 -2.59 3.52 14.63
C LEU A 64 -1.53 2.42 14.39
N PRO A 65 -1.82 1.12 14.55
CA PRO A 65 -0.82 0.07 14.27
C PRO A 65 -0.38 0.07 12.80
N TRP A 66 -1.27 0.41 11.88
CA TRP A 66 -0.96 0.51 10.46
C TRP A 66 -0.12 1.75 10.14
N LYS A 67 -0.36 2.87 10.84
CA LYS A 67 0.49 4.07 10.76
C LYS A 67 1.89 3.79 11.27
N GLN A 68 2.04 3.13 12.42
CA GLN A 68 3.35 2.76 12.95
C GLN A 68 4.14 1.86 11.99
N LYS A 69 3.48 0.87 11.36
CA LYS A 69 4.10 0.05 10.31
C LYS A 69 4.56 0.89 9.12
N ALA A 70 3.75 1.84 8.66
CA ALA A 70 4.10 2.74 7.57
C ALA A 70 5.27 3.68 7.93
N ASP A 71 5.31 4.18 9.16
CA ASP A 71 6.40 5.05 9.64
C ASP A 71 7.71 4.26 9.76
N SER A 72 7.65 3.02 10.26
CA SER A 72 8.80 2.11 10.26
C SER A 72 9.31 1.82 8.85
N ASP A 73 8.41 1.61 7.89
CA ASP A 73 8.76 1.36 6.49
C ASP A 73 9.38 2.58 5.81
N LYS A 74 8.87 3.77 6.14
CA LYS A 74 9.44 5.05 5.72
C LYS A 74 10.86 5.23 6.27
N ALA A 75 11.09 4.84 7.53
CA ALA A 75 12.43 4.86 8.12
C ALA A 75 13.38 3.85 7.46
N ARG A 76 12.90 2.63 7.12
CA ARG A 76 13.69 1.66 6.33
C ARG A 76 14.09 2.27 4.99
N TYR A 77 13.12 2.80 4.24
CA TYR A 77 13.38 3.40 2.93
C TYR A 77 14.36 4.57 3.01
N ALA A 78 14.27 5.40 4.05
CA ALA A 78 15.22 6.50 4.25
C ALA A 78 16.66 5.98 4.41
N ARG A 79 16.87 4.93 5.21
CA ARG A 79 18.19 4.30 5.38
C ARG A 79 18.69 3.65 4.09
N GLU A 80 17.84 2.88 3.41
CA GLU A 80 18.20 2.24 2.14
C GLU A 80 18.51 3.27 1.06
N MET A 81 17.78 4.38 1.02
CA MET A 81 18.02 5.48 0.08
C MET A 81 19.34 6.20 0.38
N GLN A 82 19.70 6.38 1.65
CA GLN A 82 21.01 6.93 2.02
C GLN A 82 22.15 6.04 1.50
N VAL A 83 22.03 4.71 1.65
CA VAL A 83 23.03 3.76 1.12
C VAL A 83 23.05 3.75 -0.40
N TYR A 84 21.90 3.90 -1.07
CA TYR A 84 21.82 3.96 -2.53
C TYR A 84 22.36 5.27 -3.12
N MET A 85 22.26 6.38 -2.37
CA MET A 85 22.72 7.71 -2.80
C MET A 85 24.17 8.00 -2.40
N ALA A 86 24.75 7.22 -1.48
CA ALA A 86 26.16 7.26 -1.11
C ALA A 86 27.02 6.52 -2.15
#